data_AF-A0A661H922-F1
#
_entry.id   AF-A0A661H922-F1
#
_cell.length_a   1.000
_cell.length_b   1.000
_cell.length_c   1.000
_cell.angle_alpha   90.00
_cell.angle_beta   90.00
_cell.angle_gamma   90.00
#
_symmetry.space_group_name_H-M   'P 1'
#
loop_
_entity.id
_entity.type
_entity.pdbx_description
1 polymer ?
#
loop_
_entity_poly.entity_id
_entity_poly.type
_entity_poly.pdbx_seq_one_letter_code
_entity_poly.pdbx_strand_id
1 'polypeptide(L)' 'MGEYEVLLDDSTRFYENGKAAGVDVELQVFDEMQHVFQFMAGNAPEADDAIAKIAAFMRPHLGLS' A
#
# COMPACT_ATOMS: atom_id res chain seq x y z
N MET A 1 2.75 1.91 2.54
CA MET A 1 3.46 3.03 3.19
C MET A 1 4.91 2.65 3.33
N GLY A 2 5.81 3.61 3.23
CA GLY A 2 7.19 3.39 3.63
C GLY A 2 7.33 3.45 5.15
N GLU A 3 8.24 2.68 5.73
CA GLU A 3 8.49 2.72 7.18
C GLU A 3 9.03 4.09 7.63
N TYR A 4 9.87 4.72 6.82
CA TYR A 4 10.47 6.04 7.13
C TYR A 4 9.58 7.22 6.70
N GLU A 5 8.28 6.97 6.55
CA GLU A 5 7.30 7.92 6.09
C GLU A 5 6.60 8.64 7.26
N VAL A 6 6.61 9.97 7.26
CA VAL A 6 5.94 10.79 8.29
C VAL A 6 4.43 10.52 8.38
N LEU A 7 3.81 10.06 7.29
CA LEU A 7 2.37 9.80 7.20
C LEU A 7 1.96 8.39 7.64
N LEU A 8 2.88 7.57 8.15
CA LEU A 8 2.58 6.19 8.54
C LEU A 8 1.46 6.09 9.59
N ASP A 9 1.48 6.97 10.60
CA ASP A 9 0.45 7.00 11.65
C ASP A 9 -0.93 7.38 11.10
N ASP A 10 -0.98 8.29 10.13
CA ASP A 10 -2.24 8.69 9.50
C ASP A 10 -2.84 7.55 8.68
N SER A 11 -2.01 6.80 7.93
CA SER A 11 -2.47 5.61 7.22
C SER A 11 -2.86 4.47 8.15
N THR A 12 -2.18 4.30 9.28
CA THR A 12 -2.56 3.34 10.32
C THR A 12 -3.94 3.68 10.89
N ARG A 13 -4.19 4.95 11.21
CA ARG A 13 -5.52 5.42 11.64
C ARG A 13 -6.59 5.20 10.57
N PHE A 14 -6.27 5.45 9.31
CA PHE A 14 -7.21 5.21 8.20
C PHE A 14 -7.58 3.72 8.09
N TYR A 15 -6.59 2.83 8.16
CA TYR A 15 -6.80 1.38 8.15
C TYR A 15 -7.70 0.91 9.30
N GLU A 16 -7.39 1.32 10.55
CA GLU A 16 -8.19 0.93 11.71
C GLU A 16 -9.64 1.43 11.61
N ASN A 17 -9.85 2.66 11.14
CA ASN A 17 -11.19 3.21 10.93
C ASN A 17 -11.97 2.46 9.83
N GLY A 18 -11.33 2.16 8.70
CA GLY A 18 -11.94 1.40 7.61
C GLY A 18 -12.34 0.00 8.05
N LYS A 19 -11.45 -0.68 8.78
CA LYS A 19 -11.70 -2.00 9.35
C LYS A 19 -12.86 -1.99 10.35
N ALA A 20 -12.92 -0.99 11.24
CA ALA A 20 -14.02 -0.83 12.18
C ALA A 20 -15.37 -0.58 11.48
N ALA A 21 -15.36 0.04 10.30
CA ALA A 21 -16.53 0.27 9.47
C ALA A 21 -16.92 -0.93 8.58
N GLY A 22 -16.16 -2.02 8.59
CA GLY A 22 -16.41 -3.20 7.75
C GLY A 22 -16.03 -2.99 6.27
N VAL A 23 -15.17 -2.02 5.97
CA VAL A 23 -14.61 -1.80 4.63
C VAL A 23 -13.53 -2.86 4.36
N ASP A 24 -13.47 -3.38 3.14
CA ASP A 24 -12.33 -4.18 2.69
C ASP A 24 -11.12 -3.26 2.52
N VAL A 25 -10.20 -3.33 3.49
CA VAL A 25 -9.06 -2.42 3.60
C VAL A 25 -7.81 -3.19 3.97
N GLU A 26 -6.71 -2.86 3.30
CA GLU A 26 -5.40 -3.44 3.53
C GLU A 26 -4.36 -2.32 3.74
N LEU A 27 -3.48 -2.51 4.72
CA LEU A 27 -2.33 -1.63 4.96
C LEU A 27 -1.05 -2.46 4.86
N GLN A 28 -0.20 -2.12 3.91
CA GLN A 28 1.13 -2.69 3.76
C GLN A 28 2.18 -1.65 4.12
N VAL A 29 3.10 -2.00 5.02
CA VAL A 29 4.27 -1.18 5.38
C VAL A 29 5.49 -1.86 4.80
N PHE A 30 6.33 -1.09 4.12
CA PHE A 30 7.56 -1.56 3.49
C PHE A 30 8.76 -1.00 4.26
N ASP A 31 9.59 -1.91 4.76
CA ASP A 31 10.76 -1.59 5.56
C ASP A 31 11.73 -0.67 4.82
N GLU A 32 12.30 0.29 5.54
CA GLU A 32 13.30 1.25 5.05
C GLU A 32 12.87 2.14 3.86
N MET A 33 11.61 2.07 3.42
CA MET A 33 11.14 2.85 2.27
C MET A 33 10.72 4.27 2.66
N GLN A 34 10.93 5.20 1.74
CA GLN A 34 10.50 6.60 1.84
C GLN A 34 9.08 6.81 1.28
N HIS A 35 8.56 8.04 1.47
CA HIS A 35 7.32 8.49 0.84
C HIS A 35 7.35 8.28 -0.69
N VAL A 36 6.32 7.62 -1.22
CA VAL A 36 6.13 7.41 -2.67
C VAL A 36 7.30 6.66 -3.35
N PHE A 37 7.91 5.70 -2.64
CA PHE A 37 8.95 4.83 -3.22
C PHE A 37 8.49 4.07 -4.49
N GLN A 38 7.18 3.90 -4.71
CA GLN A 38 6.60 3.30 -5.91
C GLN A 38 6.99 4.03 -7.21
N PHE A 39 7.38 5.31 -7.15
CA PHE A 39 7.90 6.04 -8.32
C PHE A 39 9.22 5.49 -8.84
N MET A 40 9.88 4.62 -8.08
CA MET A 40 11.10 3.91 -8.48
C MET A 40 10.81 2.60 -9.24
N ALA A 41 9.59 2.39 -9.74
CA ALA A 41 9.25 1.22 -10.55
C ALA A 41 10.29 0.96 -11.67
N GLY A 42 10.68 -0.29 -11.84
CA GLY A 42 11.73 -0.75 -12.74
C GLY A 42 13.16 -0.43 -12.28
N ASN A 43 13.34 0.29 -11.17
CA ASN A 43 14.64 0.68 -10.60
C ASN A 43 14.84 0.20 -9.16
N ALA A 44 13.77 -0.12 -8.43
CA ALA A 44 13.80 -0.71 -7.10
C ALA A 44 12.82 -1.88 -7.00
N PRO A 45 13.25 -3.07 -6.53
CA PRO A 45 12.38 -4.24 -6.44
C PRO A 45 11.20 -4.03 -5.49
N GLU A 46 11.35 -3.22 -4.44
CA GLU A 46 10.28 -2.87 -3.51
C GLU A 46 9.16 -2.10 -4.22
N ALA A 47 9.52 -1.17 -5.11
CA ALA A 47 8.56 -0.40 -5.88
C ALA A 47 7.74 -1.30 -6.83
N ASP A 48 8.40 -2.24 -7.49
CA ASP A 48 7.74 -3.21 -8.37
C ASP A 48 6.82 -4.16 -7.59
N ASP A 49 7.26 -4.65 -6.43
CA ASP A 49 6.45 -5.47 -5.54
C ASP A 49 5.22 -4.70 -5.01
N ALA A 50 5.39 -3.45 -4.60
CA ALA A 50 4.28 -2.61 -4.16
C ALA A 50 3.21 -2.42 -5.26
N ILE A 51 3.64 -2.17 -6.50
CA ILE A 51 2.72 -2.05 -7.64
C ILE A 51 2.03 -3.38 -7.94
N ALA A 52 2.76 -4.51 -7.88
CA ALA A 52 2.19 -5.83 -8.09
C ALA A 52 1.12 -6.16 -7.04
N LYS A 53 1.36 -5.83 -5.77
CA LYS A 53 0.41 -5.99 -4.67
C LYS A 53 -0.83 -5.10 -4.84
N ILE A 54 -0.66 -3.84 -5.25
CA ILE A 54 -1.77 -2.95 -5.60
C ILE A 54 -2.63 -3.57 -6.71
N ALA A 55 -2.00 -4.07 -7.78
CA ALA A 55 -2.72 -4.70 -8.88
C ALA A 55 -3.46 -5.97 -8.44
N ALA A 56 -2.85 -6.80 -7.58
CA ALA A 56 -3.47 -8.00 -7.02
C ALA A 56 -4.71 -7.67 -6.19
N PHE A 57 -4.66 -6.62 -5.37
CA PHE A 57 -5.81 -6.13 -4.61
C PHE A 57 -6.91 -5.59 -5.53
N MET A 58 -6.57 -4.77 -6.52
CA MET A 58 -7.57 -4.09 -7.37
C MET A 58 -8.26 -5.00 -8.38
N ARG A 59 -7.56 -6.01 -8.94
CA ARG A 59 -8.09 -6.90 -9.98
C ARG A 59 -9.49 -7.47 -9.69
N PRO A 60 -9.72 -8.17 -8.56
CA PRO A 60 -11.04 -8.72 -8.25
C PRO A 60 -12.10 -7.62 -8.03
N HIS A 61 -11.72 -6.47 -7.48
CA HIS A 61 -12.61 -5.33 -7.24
C HIS A 61 -13.05 -4.61 -8.53
N LEU A 62 -12.24 -4.73 -9.59
CA LEU A 62 -12.52 -4.16 -10.90
C LEU A 62 -13.09 -5.18 -11.89
N GLY A 63 -13.32 -6.44 -11.48
CA GLY A 63 -13.78 -7.50 -12.36
C GLY A 63 -12.74 -7.90 -13.42
N LEU A 64 -11.45 -7.72 -13.13
CA LEU A 64 -10.34 -8.07 -14.02
C LEU A 64 -9.75 -9.43 -13.61
N SER A 65 -9.71 -10.38 -14.55
CA SER A 65 -9.10 -11.71 -14.39
C SER A 65 -7.59 -11.69 -14.54
#